data_AF-A0A944WQ12-F1
#
_entry.id   AF-A0A944WQ12-F1
#
_cell.length_a   1.000
_cell.length_b   1.000
_cell.length_c   1.000
_cell.angle_alpha   90.00
_cell.angle_beta   90.00
_cell.angle_gamma   90.00
#
_symmetry.space_group_name_H-M   'P 1'
#
loop_
_entity.id
_entity.type
_entity.pdbx_description
1 polymer ?
#
loop_
_entity_poly.entity_id
_entity_poly.type
_entity_poly.pdbx_seq_one_letter_code
_entity_poly.pdbx_strand_id
1 'polypeptide(L)'
;QAQRELDEIVEVTFVGNPIMHHLLLGINPVELGGAPFALATDESVRVRARDLNLMLHTNTRCYVLPCIAGHVGADTSGMILSEAPYQREAITLLVDIGTNAEIVLGNNERLLAASSPTGPAFEGAQISCGQRAAPGAIERVRIDRETLEPHFQIIGCDLWSNETGFAKAIKKIGVTGICGSGIIEVIAEMYLSGILSTDGVIHGYTAEKTPRVVADGRTFSYVLHKGDQEIHVTQNDVRAVQLAKAALYAGIRLLMEHLKVKIIDRIRLAGAFGSHIDVKYAMVLGLIPDCDLLQVSSAGNAAGTGARIALLNYESRKEIEEVVRKVEKVETAVESKFQEHFVNAMAFPHKTDSFPNLAKAVELPDKKNMQNQTDSENIRKKRRRRKN
;
A
#
# COMPACT_ATOMS: atom_id res chain seq x y z
N GLN A 1 30.61 -3.36 -3.49
CA GLN A 1 30.52 -3.35 -2.00
C GLN A 1 31.19 -4.56 -1.35
N ALA A 2 31.04 -5.77 -1.89
CA ALA A 2 31.64 -6.98 -1.29
C ALA A 2 33.11 -7.27 -1.66
N GLN A 3 33.76 -6.45 -2.51
CA GLN A 3 35.11 -6.70 -3.07
C GLN A 3 35.24 -8.10 -3.68
N ARG A 4 34.27 -8.46 -4.52
CA ARG A 4 34.19 -9.74 -5.23
C ARG A 4 34.19 -9.48 -6.72
N GLU A 5 34.81 -10.39 -7.46
CA GLU A 5 34.80 -10.38 -8.91
C GLU A 5 33.50 -11.02 -9.44
N LEU A 6 33.04 -10.59 -10.62
CA LEU A 6 31.78 -11.09 -11.19
C LEU A 6 31.86 -12.58 -11.56
N ASP A 7 33.06 -13.10 -11.79
CA ASP A 7 33.31 -14.51 -12.09
C ASP A 7 33.20 -15.42 -10.86
N GLU A 8 33.24 -14.87 -9.64
CA GLU A 8 33.02 -15.60 -8.39
C GLU A 8 31.52 -15.91 -8.13
N ILE A 9 30.60 -15.33 -8.91
CA ILE A 9 29.16 -15.54 -8.75
C ILE A 9 28.75 -16.84 -9.43
N VAL A 10 28.48 -17.88 -8.64
CA VAL A 10 28.13 -19.22 -9.17
C VAL A 10 26.64 -19.43 -9.39
N GLU A 11 25.79 -18.67 -8.70
CA GLU A 11 24.34 -18.82 -8.80
C GLU A 11 23.60 -17.50 -8.50
N VAL A 12 22.48 -17.29 -9.21
CA VAL A 12 21.60 -16.13 -9.06
C VAL A 12 20.14 -16.61 -9.02
N THR A 13 19.34 -16.02 -8.14
CA THR A 13 17.89 -16.24 -8.11
C THR A 13 17.15 -14.95 -8.44
N PHE A 14 16.13 -15.05 -9.29
CA PHE A 14 15.30 -13.93 -9.73
C PHE A 14 13.84 -14.11 -9.32
N VAL A 15 13.23 -12.99 -8.97
CA VAL A 15 11.80 -12.81 -8.71
C VAL A 15 11.34 -11.52 -9.37
N GLY A 16 10.07 -11.43 -9.72
CA GLY A 16 9.48 -10.23 -10.29
C GLY A 16 8.06 -10.49 -10.77
N ASN A 17 7.31 -9.42 -10.99
CA ASN A 17 5.97 -9.51 -11.56
C ASN A 17 6.02 -10.16 -12.96
N PRO A 18 4.89 -10.63 -13.50
CA PRO A 18 4.87 -11.38 -14.75
C PRO A 18 5.51 -10.66 -15.94
N ILE A 19 5.38 -9.33 -16.03
CA ILE A 19 5.98 -8.53 -17.09
C ILE A 19 7.51 -8.55 -16.97
N MET A 20 8.05 -8.24 -15.79
CA MET A 20 9.50 -8.25 -15.57
C MET A 20 10.09 -9.65 -15.69
N HIS A 21 9.36 -10.67 -15.25
CA HIS A 21 9.70 -12.08 -15.42
C HIS A 21 9.87 -12.44 -16.91
N HIS A 22 8.89 -12.10 -17.75
CA HIS A 22 8.94 -12.40 -19.18
C HIS A 22 10.04 -11.62 -19.90
N LEU A 23 10.18 -10.32 -19.60
CA LEU A 23 11.24 -9.49 -20.18
C LEU A 23 12.65 -10.00 -19.84
N LEU A 24 12.88 -10.42 -18.59
CA LEU A 24 14.15 -11.03 -18.18
C LEU A 24 14.48 -12.28 -19.01
N LEU A 25 13.47 -13.13 -19.25
CA LEU A 25 13.61 -14.38 -20.01
C LEU A 25 13.63 -14.17 -21.53
N GLY A 26 13.54 -12.93 -22.02
CA GLY A 26 13.44 -12.63 -23.45
C GLY A 26 12.11 -13.05 -24.08
N ILE A 27 11.06 -13.26 -23.28
CA ILE A 27 9.73 -13.63 -23.72
C ILE A 27 8.90 -12.34 -23.92
N ASN A 28 8.18 -12.26 -25.04
CA ASN A 28 7.32 -11.12 -25.35
C ASN A 28 6.12 -11.05 -24.36
N PRO A 29 5.95 -9.95 -23.60
CA PRO A 29 4.86 -9.83 -22.63
C PRO A 29 3.53 -9.30 -23.22
N VAL A 30 3.41 -9.12 -24.54
CA VAL A 30 2.20 -8.55 -25.18
C VAL A 30 0.90 -9.24 -24.75
N GLU A 31 0.90 -10.57 -24.64
CA GLU A 31 -0.29 -11.35 -24.24
C GLU A 31 -0.70 -11.15 -22.78
N LEU A 32 0.15 -10.56 -21.94
CA LEU A 32 -0.19 -10.14 -20.58
C LEU A 32 -1.01 -8.84 -20.56
N GLY A 33 -1.06 -8.09 -21.66
CA GLY A 33 -1.82 -6.84 -21.77
C GLY A 33 -3.28 -7.02 -22.17
N GLY A 34 -3.69 -8.23 -22.59
CA GLY A 34 -5.05 -8.53 -23.04
C GLY A 34 -5.63 -9.75 -22.34
N ALA A 35 -6.92 -9.75 -22.05
CA ALA A 35 -7.60 -10.92 -21.50
C ALA A 35 -7.42 -12.13 -22.45
N PRO A 36 -7.05 -13.32 -21.93
CA PRO A 36 -7.12 -13.77 -20.53
C PRO A 36 -5.84 -13.56 -19.70
N PHE A 37 -4.96 -12.64 -20.11
CA PHE A 37 -3.68 -12.33 -19.46
C PHE A 37 -2.76 -13.56 -19.42
N ALA A 38 -2.55 -14.16 -20.60
CA ALA A 38 -1.93 -15.47 -20.72
C ALA A 38 -0.42 -15.39 -20.45
N LEU A 39 0.06 -16.22 -19.51
CA LEU A 39 1.48 -16.46 -19.31
C LEU A 39 2.00 -17.40 -20.40
N ALA A 40 3.17 -17.09 -20.97
CA ALA A 40 3.84 -18.04 -21.86
C ALA A 40 4.47 -19.21 -21.05
N THR A 41 4.86 -18.92 -19.81
CA THR A 41 5.27 -19.91 -18.81
C THR A 41 4.92 -19.40 -17.42
N ASP A 42 4.32 -20.26 -16.62
CA ASP A 42 4.09 -20.08 -15.19
C ASP A 42 5.04 -20.93 -14.34
N GLU A 43 5.72 -21.91 -14.93
CA GLU A 43 6.71 -22.75 -14.27
C GLU A 43 8.00 -22.01 -13.92
N SER A 44 8.74 -22.56 -12.95
CA SER A 44 10.07 -22.08 -12.61
C SER A 44 11.04 -22.29 -13.78
N VAL A 45 11.98 -21.37 -13.97
CA VAL A 45 12.94 -21.43 -15.08
C VAL A 45 14.37 -21.60 -14.55
N ARG A 46 15.09 -22.59 -15.10
CA ARG A 46 16.49 -22.86 -14.79
C ARG A 46 17.32 -22.70 -16.06
N VAL A 47 18.18 -21.69 -16.08
CA VAL A 47 19.01 -21.35 -17.25
C VAL A 47 20.41 -20.96 -16.82
N ARG A 48 21.32 -20.75 -17.77
CA ARG A 48 22.64 -20.17 -17.46
C ARG A 48 22.59 -18.66 -17.62
N ALA A 49 23.45 -17.96 -16.89
CA ALA A 49 23.56 -16.50 -16.95
C ALA A 49 23.80 -15.99 -18.39
N ARG A 50 24.57 -16.73 -19.19
CA ARG A 50 24.82 -16.40 -20.61
C ARG A 50 23.55 -16.41 -21.46
N ASP A 51 22.57 -17.24 -21.13
CA ASP A 51 21.31 -17.36 -21.88
C ASP A 51 20.39 -16.16 -21.57
N LEU A 52 20.65 -15.45 -20.46
CA LEU A 52 20.01 -14.20 -20.06
C LEU A 52 20.85 -12.96 -20.42
N ASN A 53 21.94 -13.11 -21.18
CA ASN A 53 22.90 -12.05 -21.51
C ASN A 53 23.50 -11.34 -20.28
N LEU A 54 23.66 -12.04 -19.16
CA LEU A 54 24.30 -11.50 -17.95
C LEU A 54 25.83 -11.63 -18.05
N MET A 55 26.54 -10.56 -17.70
CA MET A 55 28.01 -10.53 -17.66
C MET A 55 28.56 -11.21 -16.40
N LEU A 56 28.34 -12.53 -16.29
CA LEU A 56 28.82 -13.39 -15.19
C LEU A 56 29.64 -14.55 -15.76
N HIS A 57 30.16 -15.42 -14.89
CA HIS A 57 30.84 -16.63 -15.34
C HIS A 57 29.93 -17.50 -16.22
N THR A 58 30.50 -18.16 -17.23
CA THR A 58 29.71 -18.90 -18.26
C THR A 58 28.92 -20.09 -17.71
N ASN A 59 29.31 -20.59 -16.53
CA ASN A 59 28.64 -21.68 -15.81
C ASN A 59 27.74 -21.18 -14.67
N THR A 60 27.60 -19.87 -14.46
CA THR A 60 26.69 -19.31 -13.46
C THR A 60 25.27 -19.76 -13.76
N ARG A 61 24.61 -20.34 -12.76
CA ARG A 61 23.22 -20.82 -12.87
C ARG A 61 22.26 -19.72 -12.46
N CYS A 62 21.14 -19.63 -13.15
CA CYS A 62 20.06 -18.72 -12.83
C CYS A 62 18.79 -19.53 -12.56
N TYR A 63 18.12 -19.23 -11.46
CA TYR A 63 16.82 -19.76 -11.11
C TYR A 63 15.81 -18.62 -11.07
N VAL A 64 14.72 -18.74 -11.80
CA VAL A 64 13.60 -17.79 -11.75
C VAL A 64 12.42 -18.51 -11.12
N LEU A 65 11.84 -17.92 -10.07
CA LEU A 65 10.68 -18.51 -9.39
C LEU A 65 9.47 -18.57 -10.33
N PRO A 66 8.54 -19.52 -10.10
CA PRO A 66 7.32 -19.65 -10.90
C PRO A 66 6.38 -18.45 -10.71
N CYS A 67 5.59 -18.13 -11.74
CA CYS A 67 4.48 -17.18 -11.64
C CYS A 67 3.21 -17.91 -11.19
N ILE A 68 2.26 -17.17 -10.60
CA ILE A 68 0.96 -17.71 -10.17
C ILE A 68 -0.10 -17.43 -11.24
N ALA A 69 -0.04 -16.24 -11.86
CA ALA A 69 -1.00 -15.78 -12.85
C ALA A 69 -0.47 -14.61 -13.69
N GLY A 70 -1.19 -14.23 -14.75
CA GLY A 70 -0.84 -13.09 -15.61
C GLY A 70 -0.60 -11.75 -14.89
N HIS A 71 -1.20 -11.56 -13.71
CA HIS A 71 -0.99 -10.38 -12.85
C HIS A 71 -0.37 -10.70 -11.48
N VAL A 72 -0.02 -11.96 -11.21
CA VAL A 72 0.54 -12.39 -9.92
C VAL A 72 1.81 -13.19 -10.19
N GLY A 73 2.96 -12.58 -9.95
CA GLY A 73 4.24 -13.05 -10.45
C GLY A 73 5.09 -13.85 -9.46
N ALA A 74 6.34 -14.04 -9.86
CA ALA A 74 7.38 -14.71 -9.11
C ALA A 74 7.81 -13.94 -7.85
N ASP A 75 7.58 -12.63 -7.82
CA ASP A 75 7.67 -11.80 -6.62
C ASP A 75 6.68 -12.23 -5.53
N THR A 76 5.42 -12.47 -5.91
CA THR A 76 4.41 -13.01 -4.99
C THR A 76 4.78 -14.41 -4.53
N SER A 77 5.28 -15.26 -5.42
CA SER A 77 5.82 -16.58 -5.06
C SER A 77 6.95 -16.46 -4.03
N GLY A 78 7.86 -15.49 -4.21
CA GLY A 78 8.90 -15.18 -3.23
C GLY A 78 8.32 -14.73 -1.88
N MET A 79 7.30 -13.87 -1.88
CA MET A 79 6.61 -13.45 -0.65
C MET A 79 5.93 -14.63 0.05
N ILE A 80 5.26 -15.52 -0.68
CA ILE A 80 4.63 -16.74 -0.14
C ILE A 80 5.68 -17.63 0.50
N LEU A 81 6.83 -17.84 -0.15
CA LEU A 81 7.92 -18.66 0.40
C LEU A 81 8.52 -18.03 1.67
N SER A 82 8.66 -16.70 1.69
CA SER A 82 9.20 -15.97 2.84
C SER A 82 8.28 -16.04 4.06
N GLU A 83 6.97 -15.82 3.86
CA GLU A 83 6.01 -15.70 4.95
C GLU A 83 5.31 -17.01 5.30
N ALA A 84 5.39 -18.02 4.41
CA ALA A 84 4.88 -19.37 4.55
C ALA A 84 3.45 -19.49 5.15
N PRO A 85 2.44 -18.78 4.63
CA PRO A 85 1.07 -18.84 5.17
C PRO A 85 0.50 -20.27 5.16
N TYR A 86 0.91 -21.09 4.19
CA TYR A 86 0.52 -22.49 4.04
C TYR A 86 1.09 -23.44 5.11
N GLN A 87 1.93 -22.95 6.03
CA GLN A 87 2.44 -23.72 7.17
C GLN A 87 1.77 -23.31 8.50
N ARG A 88 0.69 -22.51 8.44
CA ARG A 88 0.02 -21.94 9.63
C ARG A 88 -1.47 -22.22 9.58
N GLU A 89 -2.10 -22.39 10.73
CA GLU A 89 -3.56 -22.48 10.84
C GLU A 89 -4.23 -21.10 10.76
N ALA A 90 -3.55 -20.07 11.25
CA ALA A 90 -4.03 -18.69 11.29
C ALA A 90 -4.28 -18.13 9.88
N ILE A 91 -5.44 -17.50 9.68
CA ILE A 91 -5.78 -16.81 8.44
C ILE A 91 -4.83 -15.63 8.26
N THR A 92 -3.94 -15.77 7.29
CA THR A 92 -2.87 -14.82 7.02
C THR A 92 -3.15 -14.06 5.74
N LEU A 93 -3.17 -12.74 5.85
CA LEU A 93 -3.18 -11.81 4.73
C LEU A 93 -1.75 -11.31 4.48
N LEU A 94 -1.24 -11.53 3.27
CA LEU A 94 -0.03 -10.89 2.76
C LEU A 94 -0.44 -9.86 1.72
N VAL A 95 0.13 -8.67 1.79
CA VAL A 95 -0.08 -7.62 0.79
C VAL A 95 1.27 -7.06 0.39
N ASP A 96 1.66 -7.22 -0.86
CA ASP A 96 2.74 -6.42 -1.44
C ASP A 96 2.13 -5.13 -1.98
N ILE A 97 2.58 -3.97 -1.48
CA ILE A 97 2.03 -2.68 -1.91
C ILE A 97 2.99 -2.02 -2.88
N GLY A 98 2.60 -1.98 -4.15
CA GLY A 98 3.17 -1.14 -5.18
C GLY A 98 2.09 -0.46 -6.02
N THR A 99 2.42 -0.18 -7.28
CA THR A 99 1.49 0.41 -8.25
C THR A 99 0.28 -0.51 -8.47
N ASN A 100 0.52 -1.82 -8.48
CA ASN A 100 -0.48 -2.82 -8.19
C ASN A 100 -0.20 -3.37 -6.80
N ALA A 101 -1.23 -3.91 -6.16
CA ALA A 101 -1.07 -4.65 -4.93
C ALA A 101 -1.38 -6.12 -5.15
N GLU A 102 -0.38 -6.97 -4.91
CA GLU A 102 -0.53 -8.41 -4.88
C GLU A 102 -1.01 -8.84 -3.50
N ILE A 103 -2.13 -9.54 -3.47
CA ILE A 103 -2.83 -9.95 -2.26
C ILE A 103 -2.79 -11.47 -2.20
N VAL A 104 -2.31 -12.01 -1.08
CA VAL A 104 -2.41 -13.44 -0.78
C VAL A 104 -3.18 -13.59 0.52
N LEU A 105 -4.22 -14.42 0.52
CA LEU A 105 -5.02 -14.69 1.71
C LEU A 105 -5.20 -16.19 1.88
N GLY A 106 -4.96 -16.70 3.08
CA GLY A 106 -5.20 -18.10 3.38
C GLY A 106 -4.38 -18.63 4.54
N ASN A 107 -4.29 -19.96 4.62
CA ASN A 107 -3.60 -20.70 5.65
C ASN A 107 -3.12 -22.06 5.08
N ASN A 108 -2.84 -23.04 5.94
CA ASN A 108 -2.42 -24.40 5.58
C ASN A 108 -3.48 -25.24 4.84
N GLU A 109 -4.75 -24.84 4.86
CA GLU A 109 -5.82 -25.56 4.15
C GLU A 109 -6.02 -25.05 2.73
N ARG A 110 -6.02 -23.72 2.55
CA ARG A 110 -6.35 -23.10 1.27
C ARG A 110 -5.68 -21.73 1.14
N LEU A 111 -5.17 -21.43 -0.05
CA LEU A 111 -4.42 -20.19 -0.33
C LEU A 111 -4.95 -19.55 -1.62
N LEU A 112 -5.36 -18.29 -1.54
CA LEU A 112 -5.88 -17.52 -2.67
C LEU A 112 -4.94 -16.37 -2.98
N ALA A 113 -4.85 -16.01 -4.25
CA ALA A 113 -4.12 -14.82 -4.68
C ALA A 113 -4.91 -13.97 -5.67
N ALA A 114 -4.72 -12.67 -5.58
CA ALA A 114 -5.28 -11.69 -6.51
C ALA A 114 -4.29 -10.55 -6.72
N SER A 115 -4.45 -9.83 -7.83
CA SER A 115 -3.82 -8.52 -8.03
C SER A 115 -4.91 -7.45 -8.03
N SER A 116 -4.61 -6.31 -7.42
CA SER A 116 -5.52 -5.18 -7.28
C SER A 116 -4.89 -3.91 -7.86
N PRO A 117 -5.59 -3.15 -8.72
CA PRO A 117 -5.07 -1.93 -9.33
C PRO A 117 -5.16 -0.76 -8.34
N THR A 118 -4.21 -0.66 -7.42
CA THR A 118 -4.15 0.39 -6.41
C THR A 118 -3.72 1.74 -6.98
N GLY A 119 -2.99 1.74 -8.10
CA GLY A 119 -2.40 2.96 -8.65
C GLY A 119 -1.26 3.50 -7.77
N PRO A 120 -0.53 4.52 -8.23
CA PRO A 120 0.75 4.91 -7.64
C PRO A 120 0.63 5.98 -6.53
N ALA A 121 -0.58 6.23 -6.01
CA ALA A 121 -0.84 7.27 -5.01
C ALA A 121 0.03 7.10 -3.75
N PHE A 122 0.24 5.85 -3.31
CA PHE A 122 1.09 5.51 -2.17
C PHE A 122 2.59 5.57 -2.47
N GLU A 123 2.99 5.68 -3.73
CA GLU A 123 4.38 5.91 -4.12
C GLU A 123 4.71 7.41 -4.20
N GLY A 124 3.75 8.27 -3.84
CA GLY A 124 3.84 9.73 -3.94
C GLY A 124 3.61 10.26 -5.35
N ALA A 125 3.28 9.40 -6.32
CA ALA A 125 2.87 9.85 -7.64
C ALA A 125 1.38 10.23 -7.63
N GLN A 126 0.97 11.16 -8.50
CA GLN A 126 -0.41 11.66 -8.59
C GLN A 126 -0.94 12.35 -7.32
N ILE A 127 -0.05 12.71 -6.41
CA ILE A 127 -0.33 13.55 -5.25
C ILE A 127 0.33 14.91 -5.48
N SER A 128 -0.39 16.01 -5.27
CA SER A 128 0.04 17.37 -5.62
C SER A 128 1.42 17.74 -5.07
N CYS A 129 1.68 17.45 -3.79
CA CYS A 129 2.98 17.63 -3.14
C CYS A 129 3.69 16.29 -2.86
N GLY A 130 3.33 15.24 -3.60
CA GLY A 130 3.87 13.91 -3.40
C GLY A 130 5.26 13.74 -4.00
N GLN A 131 6.08 12.93 -3.34
CA GLN A 131 7.38 12.50 -3.86
C GLN A 131 7.75 11.11 -3.36
N ARG A 132 8.79 10.50 -3.96
CA ARG A 132 9.39 9.28 -3.43
C ARG A 132 10.05 9.53 -2.07
N ALA A 133 10.18 8.48 -1.27
CA ALA A 133 10.91 8.53 0.01
C ALA A 133 12.38 8.89 -0.23
N ALA A 134 12.74 10.13 0.12
CA ALA A 134 14.08 10.70 0.00
C ALA A 134 14.26 11.80 1.06
N PRO A 135 15.50 12.18 1.42
CA PRO A 135 15.75 13.26 2.36
C PRO A 135 14.94 14.52 2.04
N GLY A 136 14.25 15.06 3.04
CA GLY A 136 13.35 16.22 2.88
C GLY A 136 11.87 15.87 2.70
N ALA A 137 11.53 14.62 2.38
CA ALA A 137 10.14 14.18 2.31
C ALA A 137 9.56 14.05 3.72
N ILE A 138 8.36 14.59 3.94
CA ILE A 138 7.57 14.33 5.14
C ILE A 138 7.16 12.85 5.17
N GLU A 139 7.52 12.15 6.24
CA GLU A 139 7.25 10.71 6.40
C GLU A 139 6.35 10.36 7.60
N ARG A 140 6.27 11.23 8.61
CA ARG A 140 5.38 11.10 9.77
C ARG A 140 4.57 12.36 9.98
N VAL A 141 3.32 12.22 10.38
CA VAL A 141 2.41 13.36 10.63
C VAL A 141 1.52 13.10 11.85
N ARG A 142 1.38 14.09 12.72
CA ARG A 142 0.39 14.13 13.81
C ARG A 142 -0.38 15.44 13.71
N ILE A 143 -1.69 15.41 13.94
CA ILE A 143 -2.51 16.64 13.98
C ILE A 143 -3.14 16.73 15.36
N ASP A 144 -2.91 17.85 16.03
CA ASP A 144 -3.55 18.13 17.31
C ASP A 144 -5.08 18.22 17.13
N ARG A 145 -5.85 17.47 17.92
CA ARG A 145 -7.31 17.32 17.71
C ARG A 145 -8.11 18.57 18.08
N GLU A 146 -7.54 19.47 18.88
CA GLU A 146 -8.22 20.68 19.33
C GLU A 146 -7.87 21.89 18.45
N THR A 147 -6.58 22.12 18.24
CA THR A 147 -6.03 23.25 17.50
C THR A 147 -5.96 23.00 16.00
N LEU A 148 -5.97 21.73 15.58
CA LEU A 148 -5.77 21.31 14.19
C LEU A 148 -4.42 21.76 13.61
N GLU A 149 -3.41 21.92 14.47
CA GLU A 149 -2.04 22.25 14.06
C GLU A 149 -1.25 20.96 13.79
N PRO A 150 -0.53 20.86 12.67
CA PRO A 150 0.25 19.68 12.35
C PRO A 150 1.65 19.70 12.97
N HIS A 151 2.13 18.51 13.32
CA HIS A 151 3.54 18.22 13.60
C HIS A 151 4.00 17.08 12.71
N PHE A 152 5.22 17.17 12.18
CA PHE A 152 5.72 16.17 11.23
C PHE A 152 7.21 15.89 11.39
N GLN A 153 7.65 14.75 10.89
CA GLN A 153 9.07 14.42 10.69
C GLN A 153 9.36 14.27 9.19
N ILE A 154 10.61 14.55 8.81
CA ILE A 154 11.09 14.35 7.45
C ILE A 154 12.20 13.30 7.43
N ILE A 155 12.33 12.61 6.30
CA ILE A 155 13.45 11.69 6.10
C ILE A 155 14.77 12.47 6.19
N GLY A 156 15.68 11.95 7.02
CA GLY A 156 16.97 12.59 7.30
C GLY A 156 16.98 13.53 8.51
N CYS A 157 15.89 13.59 9.30
CA CYS A 157 15.85 14.30 10.57
C CYS A 157 14.97 13.59 11.61
N ASP A 158 15.55 13.23 12.76
CA ASP A 158 14.84 12.54 13.83
C ASP A 158 13.97 13.47 14.71
N LEU A 159 14.11 14.80 14.55
CA LEU A 159 13.33 15.77 15.32
C LEU A 159 11.95 15.98 14.70
N TRP A 160 10.91 16.12 15.53
CA TRP A 160 9.61 16.61 15.07
C TRP A 160 9.65 18.11 14.77
N SER A 161 8.78 18.57 13.88
CA SER A 161 8.72 19.96 13.41
C SER A 161 8.46 21.00 14.50
N ASN A 162 7.90 20.58 15.63
CA ASN A 162 7.66 21.40 16.83
C ASN A 162 8.79 21.35 17.86
N GLU A 163 9.81 20.51 17.66
CA GLU A 163 10.95 20.43 18.57
C GLU A 163 11.99 21.51 18.33
N THR A 164 12.66 21.92 19.41
CA THR A 164 13.71 22.93 19.35
C THR A 164 14.89 22.40 18.54
N GLY A 165 15.30 23.16 17.52
CA GLY A 165 16.43 22.81 16.67
C GLY A 165 16.06 22.16 15.34
N PHE A 166 14.79 21.81 15.11
CA PHE A 166 14.32 21.24 13.84
C PHE A 166 14.73 22.10 12.64
N ALA A 167 14.38 23.39 12.64
CA ALA A 167 14.70 24.32 11.56
C ALA A 167 16.22 24.42 11.28
N LYS A 168 17.07 24.28 12.31
CA LYS A 168 18.52 24.26 12.16
C LYS A 168 19.01 22.94 11.58
N ALA A 169 18.45 21.82 12.04
CA ALA A 169 18.80 20.47 11.58
C ALA A 169 18.49 20.28 10.09
N ILE A 170 17.36 20.82 9.64
CA ILE A 170 16.90 20.66 8.26
C ILE A 170 17.42 21.75 7.31
N LYS A 171 18.22 22.72 7.76
CA LYS A 171 18.62 23.91 6.98
C LYS A 171 19.20 23.59 5.59
N LYS A 172 19.90 22.45 5.45
CA LYS A 172 20.49 22.01 4.16
C LYS A 172 19.56 21.14 3.32
N ILE A 173 18.62 20.45 3.96
CA ILE A 173 17.76 19.45 3.32
C ILE A 173 16.45 20.11 2.86
N GLY A 174 15.87 20.96 3.71
CA GLY A 174 14.56 21.57 3.51
C GLY A 174 13.41 20.57 3.64
N VAL A 175 12.19 21.07 3.50
CA VAL A 175 10.98 20.25 3.34
C VAL A 175 10.61 20.31 1.87
N THR A 176 10.64 19.16 1.18
CA THR A 176 10.57 19.11 -0.29
C THR A 176 9.31 18.46 -0.84
N GLY A 177 8.54 17.78 0.01
CA GLY A 177 7.32 17.09 -0.38
C GLY A 177 6.83 16.15 0.71
N ILE A 178 5.87 15.30 0.37
CA ILE A 178 5.35 14.24 1.25
C ILE A 178 5.59 12.90 0.58
N CYS A 179 6.20 11.95 1.28
CA CYS A 179 6.28 10.57 0.78
C CYS A 179 5.01 9.79 1.12
N GLY A 180 4.85 8.60 0.56
CA GLY A 180 3.61 7.85 0.76
C GLY A 180 3.24 7.57 2.22
N SER A 181 4.22 7.33 3.12
CA SER A 181 3.92 7.11 4.54
C SER A 181 3.38 8.39 5.18
N GLY A 182 3.92 9.55 4.81
CA GLY A 182 3.40 10.85 5.19
C GLY A 182 1.98 11.10 4.66
N ILE A 183 1.67 10.63 3.44
CA ILE A 183 0.32 10.72 2.85
C ILE A 183 -0.71 9.86 3.59
N ILE A 184 -0.33 8.63 3.97
CA ILE A 184 -1.19 7.78 4.81
C ILE A 184 -1.46 8.47 6.15
N GLU A 185 -0.40 8.91 6.84
CA GLU A 185 -0.54 9.49 8.17
C GLU A 185 -1.31 10.81 8.15
N VAL A 186 -1.04 11.72 7.21
CA VAL A 186 -1.76 13.01 7.15
C VAL A 186 -3.26 12.81 6.87
N ILE A 187 -3.65 11.92 5.96
CA ILE A 187 -5.07 11.70 5.65
C ILE A 187 -5.77 11.00 6.82
N ALA A 188 -5.11 10.02 7.44
CA ALA A 188 -5.63 9.35 8.62
C ALA A 188 -5.79 10.32 9.80
N GLU A 189 -4.81 11.20 10.04
CA GLU A 189 -4.88 12.26 11.06
C GLU A 189 -5.95 13.31 10.74
N MET A 190 -6.11 13.71 9.47
CA MET A 190 -7.19 14.60 9.05
C MET A 190 -8.57 13.98 9.31
N TYR A 191 -8.72 12.67 9.10
CA TYR A 191 -9.93 11.94 9.46
C TYR A 191 -10.16 11.90 10.97
N LEU A 192 -9.15 11.49 11.76
CA LEU A 192 -9.25 11.40 13.22
C LEU A 192 -9.52 12.74 13.91
N SER A 193 -9.01 13.84 13.36
CA SER A 193 -9.21 15.21 13.86
C SER A 193 -10.52 15.85 13.38
N GLY A 194 -11.26 15.20 12.48
CA GLY A 194 -12.51 15.72 11.93
C GLY A 194 -12.35 16.84 10.90
N ILE A 195 -11.14 17.05 10.38
CA ILE A 195 -10.90 17.88 9.18
C ILE A 195 -11.50 17.21 7.95
N LEU A 196 -11.44 15.87 7.91
CA LEU A 196 -11.94 15.04 6.84
C LEU A 196 -13.19 14.27 7.28
N SER A 197 -14.21 14.29 6.43
CA SER A 197 -15.41 13.47 6.61
C SER A 197 -15.13 11.97 6.36
N THR A 198 -16.05 11.11 6.80
CA THR A 198 -16.02 9.68 6.46
C THR A 198 -16.01 9.44 4.95
N ASP A 199 -16.66 10.30 4.17
CA ASP A 199 -16.69 10.19 2.71
C ASP A 199 -15.49 10.87 2.03
N GLY A 200 -14.52 11.34 2.80
CA GLY A 200 -13.30 11.97 2.30
C GLY A 200 -13.48 13.41 1.82
N VAL A 201 -14.43 14.17 2.38
CA VAL A 201 -14.58 15.61 2.08
C VAL A 201 -13.81 16.42 3.12
N ILE A 202 -12.96 17.35 2.66
CA ILE A 202 -12.31 18.33 3.54
C ILE A 202 -13.35 19.38 3.93
N HIS A 203 -13.66 19.46 5.22
CA HIS A 203 -14.71 20.34 5.74
C HIS A 203 -14.28 21.81 5.73
N GLY A 204 -15.14 22.69 5.26
CA GLY A 204 -14.83 24.12 5.21
C GLY A 204 -14.99 24.81 6.56
N TYR A 205 -15.89 24.33 7.41
CA TYR A 205 -16.15 24.97 8.71
C TYR A 205 -14.95 24.90 9.67
N THR A 206 -14.02 23.95 9.47
CA THR A 206 -12.78 23.88 10.26
C THR A 206 -11.83 25.04 9.94
N ALA A 207 -12.02 25.74 8.81
CA ALA A 207 -11.29 26.98 8.51
C ALA A 207 -11.59 28.11 9.52
N GLU A 208 -12.72 28.05 10.24
CA GLU A 208 -13.00 28.97 11.35
C GLU A 208 -12.16 28.65 12.60
N LYS A 209 -11.65 27.42 12.71
CA LYS A 209 -10.84 26.94 13.84
C LYS A 209 -9.34 27.03 13.59
N THR A 210 -8.90 26.85 12.35
CA THR A 210 -7.48 26.82 12.00
C THR A 210 -7.21 27.52 10.67
N PRO A 211 -6.11 28.31 10.56
CA PRO A 211 -5.66 28.88 9.29
C PRO A 211 -4.96 27.84 8.39
N ARG A 212 -4.96 26.56 8.78
CA ARG A 212 -4.43 25.43 8.01
C ARG A 212 -5.40 24.94 6.95
N VAL A 213 -6.71 25.15 7.13
CA VAL A 213 -7.72 24.79 6.13
C VAL A 213 -8.03 26.00 5.28
N VAL A 214 -7.72 25.92 3.99
CA VAL A 214 -7.83 27.03 3.04
C VAL A 214 -8.78 26.68 1.90
N ALA A 215 -9.49 27.69 1.39
CA ALA A 215 -10.36 27.50 0.23
C ALA A 215 -9.52 27.24 -1.03
N ASP A 216 -9.90 26.22 -1.80
CA ASP A 216 -9.28 25.82 -3.05
C ASP A 216 -10.38 25.62 -4.10
N GLY A 217 -10.67 26.69 -4.84
CA GLY A 217 -11.78 26.74 -5.79
C GLY A 217 -13.13 26.46 -5.13
N ARG A 218 -13.72 25.28 -5.41
CA ARG A 218 -15.01 24.83 -4.84
C ARG A 218 -14.85 23.90 -3.64
N THR A 219 -13.61 23.59 -3.29
CA THR A 219 -13.19 22.64 -2.27
C THR A 219 -12.29 23.33 -1.25
N PHE A 220 -11.68 22.55 -0.36
CA PHE A 220 -10.72 23.02 0.62
C PHE A 220 -9.47 22.15 0.56
N SER A 221 -8.35 22.71 0.99
CA SER A 221 -7.06 22.04 1.11
C SER A 221 -6.50 22.25 2.52
N TYR A 222 -5.70 21.31 3.01
CA TYR A 222 -5.06 21.39 4.32
C TYR A 222 -3.55 21.66 4.17
N VAL A 223 -3.08 22.78 4.71
CA VAL A 223 -1.68 23.23 4.60
C VAL A 223 -0.84 22.60 5.70
N LEU A 224 -0.14 21.53 5.35
CA LEU A 224 0.72 20.76 6.27
C LEU A 224 1.99 21.53 6.67
N HIS A 225 2.64 22.22 5.72
CA HIS A 225 3.84 23.00 5.99
C HIS A 225 3.79 24.36 5.28
N LYS A 226 4.15 25.41 6.01
CA LYS A 226 4.35 26.77 5.50
C LYS A 226 5.84 27.06 5.56
N GLY A 227 6.48 27.15 4.41
CA GLY A 227 7.92 27.40 4.26
C GLY A 227 8.23 27.83 2.82
N ASP A 228 9.50 27.76 2.42
CA ASP A 228 9.92 28.11 1.05
C ASP A 228 9.17 27.30 -0.01
N GLN A 229 8.89 26.03 0.32
CA GLN A 229 7.94 25.19 -0.40
C GLN A 229 6.72 24.95 0.49
N GLU A 230 5.56 25.46 0.06
CA GLU A 230 4.30 25.17 0.73
C GLU A 230 3.88 23.73 0.42
N ILE A 231 3.56 22.97 1.47
CA ILE A 231 3.08 21.60 1.35
C ILE A 231 1.63 21.55 1.81
N HIS A 232 0.74 21.15 0.91
CA HIS A 232 -0.68 21.03 1.18
C HIS A 232 -1.24 19.69 0.68
N VAL A 233 -2.34 19.27 1.29
CA VAL A 233 -3.13 18.11 0.90
C VAL A 233 -4.44 18.62 0.31
N THR A 234 -4.65 18.38 -0.97
CA THR A 234 -5.83 18.82 -1.70
C THR A 234 -6.98 17.83 -1.58
N GLN A 235 -8.18 18.27 -1.93
CA GLN A 235 -9.32 17.37 -2.06
C GLN A 235 -9.09 16.27 -3.12
N ASN A 236 -8.33 16.55 -4.19
CA ASN A 236 -8.01 15.56 -5.21
C ASN A 236 -7.00 14.52 -4.71
N ASP A 237 -6.04 14.91 -3.88
CA ASP A 237 -5.11 13.99 -3.23
C ASP A 237 -5.86 12.97 -2.37
N VAL A 238 -6.84 13.46 -1.59
CA VAL A 238 -7.72 12.57 -0.81
C VAL A 238 -8.47 11.60 -1.73
N ARG A 239 -8.98 12.05 -2.88
CA ARG A 239 -9.68 11.17 -3.83
C ARG A 239 -8.76 10.12 -4.42
N ALA A 240 -7.53 10.49 -4.79
CA ALA A 240 -6.54 9.53 -5.30
C ALA A 240 -6.26 8.43 -4.27
N VAL A 241 -6.09 8.80 -2.99
CA VAL A 241 -5.86 7.83 -1.90
C VAL A 241 -7.10 6.97 -1.63
N GLN A 242 -8.31 7.54 -1.68
CA GLN A 242 -9.54 6.76 -1.53
C GLN A 242 -9.68 5.70 -2.62
N LEU A 243 -9.43 6.05 -3.88
CA LEU A 243 -9.49 5.09 -5.00
C LEU A 243 -8.48 3.96 -4.79
N ALA A 244 -7.25 4.31 -4.41
CA ALA A 244 -6.18 3.36 -4.19
C ALA A 244 -6.48 2.38 -3.05
N LYS A 245 -6.86 2.90 -1.87
CA LYS A 245 -7.17 2.06 -0.71
C LYS A 245 -8.46 1.25 -0.90
N ALA A 246 -9.46 1.80 -1.60
CA ALA A 246 -10.70 1.09 -1.89
C ALA A 246 -10.47 -0.10 -2.82
N ALA A 247 -9.60 0.02 -3.83
CA ALA A 247 -9.24 -1.08 -4.72
C ALA A 247 -8.63 -2.24 -3.93
N LEU A 248 -7.60 -1.96 -3.11
CA LEU A 248 -6.94 -2.97 -2.28
C LEU A 248 -7.93 -3.65 -1.33
N TYR A 249 -8.69 -2.86 -0.57
CA TYR A 249 -9.65 -3.40 0.40
C TYR A 249 -10.72 -4.25 -0.28
N ALA A 250 -11.20 -3.85 -1.46
CA ALA A 250 -12.15 -4.63 -2.24
C ALA A 250 -11.57 -5.99 -2.68
N GLY A 251 -10.32 -6.01 -3.14
CA GLY A 251 -9.60 -7.25 -3.45
C GLY A 251 -9.51 -8.17 -2.23
N ILE A 252 -9.15 -7.62 -1.06
CA ILE A 252 -9.08 -8.38 0.20
C ILE A 252 -10.46 -8.96 0.56
N ARG A 253 -11.51 -8.15 0.48
CA ARG A 253 -12.89 -8.58 0.81
C ARG A 253 -13.39 -9.69 -0.11
N LEU A 254 -13.07 -9.63 -1.40
CA LEU A 254 -13.38 -10.73 -2.32
C LEU A 254 -12.70 -12.02 -1.92
N LEU A 255 -11.40 -11.98 -1.60
CA LEU A 255 -10.67 -13.17 -1.15
C LEU A 255 -11.28 -13.73 0.16
N MET A 256 -11.66 -12.86 1.09
CA MET A 256 -12.32 -13.26 2.33
C MET A 256 -13.66 -13.96 2.06
N GLU A 257 -14.46 -13.46 1.12
CA GLU A 257 -15.72 -14.11 0.72
C GLU A 257 -15.49 -15.49 0.08
N HIS A 258 -14.52 -15.60 -0.82
CA HIS A 258 -14.16 -16.87 -1.46
C HIS A 258 -13.65 -17.90 -0.44
N LEU A 259 -12.87 -17.48 0.56
CA LEU A 259 -12.45 -18.30 1.69
C LEU A 259 -13.54 -18.52 2.75
N LYS A 260 -14.65 -17.78 2.67
CA LYS A 260 -15.76 -17.79 3.64
C LYS A 260 -15.30 -17.45 5.06
N VAL A 261 -14.31 -16.55 5.18
CA VAL A 261 -13.79 -16.05 6.45
C VAL A 261 -14.30 -14.65 6.73
N LYS A 262 -14.45 -14.31 8.01
CA LYS A 262 -14.86 -12.97 8.46
C LYS A 262 -13.75 -12.22 9.19
N ILE A 263 -12.76 -12.94 9.68
CA ILE A 263 -11.67 -12.43 10.52
C ILE A 263 -10.36 -12.82 9.85
N ILE A 264 -9.39 -11.92 9.95
CA ILE A 264 -8.00 -12.17 9.56
C ILE A 264 -7.19 -12.13 10.85
N ASP A 265 -6.41 -13.17 11.09
CA ASP A 265 -5.66 -13.33 12.33
C ASP A 265 -4.30 -12.65 12.26
N ARG A 266 -3.73 -12.53 11.04
CA ARG A 266 -2.37 -12.04 10.80
C ARG A 266 -2.29 -11.27 9.50
N ILE A 267 -1.66 -10.09 9.53
CA ILE A 267 -1.44 -9.27 8.33
C ILE A 267 0.05 -8.97 8.17
N ARG A 268 0.57 -9.13 6.95
CA ARG A 268 1.94 -8.75 6.59
C ARG A 268 1.96 -7.83 5.39
N LEU A 269 2.56 -6.67 5.56
CA LEU A 269 2.71 -5.66 4.51
C LEU A 269 4.13 -5.71 3.94
N ALA A 270 4.25 -6.14 2.70
CA ALA A 270 5.49 -6.18 1.95
C ALA A 270 5.61 -4.98 1.01
N GLY A 271 6.76 -4.91 0.33
CA GLY A 271 7.08 -3.87 -0.62
C GLY A 271 7.91 -2.74 -0.02
N ALA A 272 8.55 -1.96 -0.88
CA ALA A 272 9.32 -0.78 -0.47
C ALA A 272 8.44 0.20 0.32
N PHE A 273 7.16 0.28 -0.04
CA PHE A 273 6.17 1.06 0.68
C PHE A 273 5.83 0.44 2.05
N GLY A 274 5.44 -0.84 2.08
CA GLY A 274 5.06 -1.57 3.30
C GLY A 274 6.13 -1.60 4.40
N SER A 275 7.39 -1.33 4.06
CA SER A 275 8.53 -1.28 4.98
C SER A 275 8.50 -0.11 5.97
N HIS A 276 7.83 0.99 5.64
CA HIS A 276 7.90 2.25 6.40
C HIS A 276 6.54 2.75 6.91
N ILE A 277 5.47 2.00 6.68
CA ILE A 277 4.11 2.36 7.09
C ILE A 277 3.90 2.05 8.58
N ASP A 278 3.30 3.00 9.30
CA ASP A 278 2.70 2.70 10.60
C ASP A 278 1.35 2.00 10.39
N VAL A 279 1.31 0.73 10.79
CA VAL A 279 0.19 -0.19 10.58
C VAL A 279 -1.12 0.29 11.18
N LYS A 280 -1.06 1.07 12.26
CA LYS A 280 -2.24 1.70 12.87
C LYS A 280 -2.88 2.67 11.90
N TYR A 281 -2.09 3.53 11.26
CA TYR A 281 -2.63 4.51 10.31
C TYR A 281 -3.08 3.88 8.99
N ALA A 282 -2.42 2.81 8.54
CA ALA A 282 -2.93 2.00 7.44
C ALA A 282 -4.35 1.47 7.72
N MET A 283 -4.59 0.99 8.95
CA MET A 283 -5.90 0.51 9.36
C MET A 283 -6.92 1.64 9.55
N VAL A 284 -6.52 2.80 10.10
CA VAL A 284 -7.38 4.01 10.17
C VAL A 284 -7.83 4.47 8.79
N LEU A 285 -6.92 4.46 7.83
CA LEU A 285 -7.23 4.78 6.43
C LEU A 285 -8.22 3.77 5.81
N GLY A 286 -8.30 2.56 6.37
CA GLY A 286 -9.00 1.43 5.76
C GLY A 286 -8.27 0.88 4.55
N LEU A 287 -6.93 0.92 4.58
CA LEU A 287 -6.08 0.24 3.60
C LEU A 287 -6.12 -1.29 3.81
N ILE A 288 -6.27 -1.70 5.07
CA ILE A 288 -6.36 -3.08 5.51
C ILE A 288 -7.58 -3.27 6.43
N PRO A 289 -8.16 -4.49 6.49
CA PRO A 289 -9.24 -4.81 7.41
C PRO A 289 -8.79 -4.78 8.87
N ASP A 290 -9.78 -4.76 9.78
CA ASP A 290 -9.53 -4.80 11.21
C ASP A 290 -8.83 -6.11 11.60
N CYS A 291 -7.77 -5.97 12.39
CA CYS A 291 -6.97 -7.05 12.92
C CYS A 291 -6.36 -6.57 14.24
N ASP A 292 -5.96 -7.50 15.11
CA ASP A 292 -5.12 -7.13 16.24
C ASP A 292 -3.83 -6.47 15.72
N LEU A 293 -3.57 -5.21 16.11
CA LEU A 293 -2.40 -4.46 15.67
C LEU A 293 -1.09 -5.18 16.01
N LEU A 294 -1.05 -6.01 17.06
CA LEU A 294 0.11 -6.84 17.39
C LEU A 294 0.37 -7.95 16.35
N GLN A 295 -0.65 -8.32 15.58
CA GLN A 295 -0.58 -9.30 14.49
C GLN A 295 -0.41 -8.66 13.11
N VAL A 296 -0.29 -7.33 13.04
CA VAL A 296 0.00 -6.59 11.81
C VAL A 296 1.45 -6.11 11.84
N SER A 297 2.26 -6.51 10.87
CA SER A 297 3.64 -6.05 10.78
C SER A 297 4.13 -5.93 9.34
N SER A 298 5.23 -5.20 9.15
CA SER A 298 5.91 -5.19 7.87
C SER A 298 6.64 -6.52 7.63
N ALA A 299 6.69 -6.96 6.37
CA ALA A 299 7.52 -8.06 5.88
C ALA A 299 8.73 -7.56 5.05
N GLY A 300 8.89 -6.24 4.91
CA GLY A 300 9.97 -5.66 4.13
C GLY A 300 9.94 -6.08 2.65
N ASN A 301 11.13 -6.31 2.07
CA ASN A 301 11.26 -6.94 0.76
C ASN A 301 11.11 -8.47 0.89
N ALA A 302 9.86 -8.93 1.06
CA ALA A 302 9.51 -10.34 1.20
C ALA A 302 9.86 -11.15 -0.07
N ALA A 303 9.65 -10.58 -1.26
CA ALA A 303 10.03 -11.19 -2.53
C ALA A 303 11.53 -11.50 -2.58
N GLY A 304 12.39 -10.54 -2.23
CA GLY A 304 13.84 -10.71 -2.15
C GLY A 304 14.27 -11.69 -1.06
N THR A 305 13.55 -11.73 0.07
CA THR A 305 13.77 -12.73 1.12
C THR A 305 13.45 -14.14 0.63
N GLY A 306 12.35 -14.34 -0.09
CA GLY A 306 12.01 -15.59 -0.76
C GLY A 306 13.04 -16.01 -1.81
N ALA A 307 13.51 -15.06 -2.63
CA ALA A 307 14.60 -15.31 -3.57
C ALA A 307 15.87 -15.81 -2.87
N ARG A 308 16.23 -15.21 -1.73
CA ARG A 308 17.37 -15.65 -0.91
C ARG A 308 17.15 -17.05 -0.32
N ILE A 309 15.94 -17.37 0.15
CA ILE A 309 15.59 -18.71 0.64
C ILE A 309 15.78 -19.73 -0.47
N ALA A 310 15.21 -19.49 -1.66
CA ALA A 310 15.34 -20.38 -2.81
C ALA A 310 16.79 -20.48 -3.33
N LEU A 311 17.58 -19.41 -3.23
CA LEU A 311 19.01 -19.43 -3.59
C LEU A 311 19.80 -20.37 -2.68
N LEU A 312 19.58 -20.29 -1.37
CA LEU A 312 20.37 -20.99 -0.35
C LEU A 312 19.83 -22.38 0.01
N ASN A 313 18.58 -22.69 -0.34
CA ASN A 313 17.95 -23.97 -0.07
C ASN A 313 17.28 -24.52 -1.33
N TYR A 314 17.85 -25.60 -1.86
CA TYR A 314 17.34 -26.28 -3.05
C TYR A 314 15.95 -26.91 -2.83
N GLU A 315 15.67 -27.43 -1.62
CA GLU A 315 14.36 -28.04 -1.33
C GLU A 315 13.25 -26.98 -1.29
N SER A 316 13.57 -25.75 -0.87
CA SER A 316 12.62 -24.63 -0.93
C SER A 316 12.21 -24.26 -2.36
N ARG A 317 12.99 -24.62 -3.40
CA ARG A 317 12.58 -24.45 -4.80
C ARG A 317 11.44 -25.39 -5.15
N LYS A 318 11.59 -26.68 -4.82
CA LYS A 318 10.53 -27.68 -5.02
C LYS A 318 9.29 -27.31 -4.21
N GLU A 319 9.48 -26.88 -2.97
CA GLU A 319 8.40 -26.42 -2.11
C GLU A 319 7.60 -25.29 -2.77
N ILE A 320 8.26 -24.22 -3.24
CA ILE A 320 7.51 -23.12 -3.87
C ILE A 320 6.89 -23.54 -5.21
N GLU A 321 7.56 -24.38 -6.01
CA GLU A 321 7.03 -24.96 -7.25
C GLU A 321 5.73 -25.75 -7.00
N GLU A 322 5.61 -26.45 -5.87
CA GLU A 322 4.41 -27.18 -5.48
C GLU A 322 3.33 -26.28 -4.87
N VAL A 323 3.72 -25.32 -4.03
CA VAL A 323 2.78 -24.43 -3.34
C VAL A 323 2.03 -23.55 -4.33
N VAL A 324 2.72 -22.93 -5.30
CA VAL A 324 2.07 -22.03 -6.27
C VAL A 324 1.01 -22.73 -7.11
N ARG A 325 1.19 -24.03 -7.40
CA ARG A 325 0.20 -24.83 -8.14
C ARG A 325 -1.10 -25.05 -7.36
N LYS A 326 -1.08 -24.87 -6.05
CA LYS A 326 -2.24 -24.98 -5.16
C LYS A 326 -2.87 -23.61 -4.86
N VAL A 327 -2.25 -22.51 -5.31
CA VAL A 327 -2.79 -21.17 -5.11
C VAL A 327 -3.97 -20.95 -6.06
N GLU A 328 -5.11 -20.60 -5.50
CA GLU A 328 -6.31 -20.27 -6.25
C GLU A 328 -6.28 -18.81 -6.68
N LYS A 329 -6.15 -18.57 -7.99
CA LYS A 329 -6.21 -17.22 -8.55
C LYS A 329 -7.64 -16.70 -8.58
N VAL A 330 -7.86 -15.52 -8.02
CA VAL A 330 -9.10 -14.74 -8.17
C VAL A 330 -8.83 -13.53 -9.06
N GLU A 331 -9.54 -13.45 -10.19
CA GLU A 331 -9.43 -12.33 -11.14
C GLU A 331 -10.42 -11.23 -10.77
N THR A 332 -9.95 -10.21 -10.04
CA THR A 332 -10.78 -9.13 -9.48
C THR A 332 -11.60 -8.38 -10.54
N ALA A 333 -11.07 -8.28 -11.77
CA ALA A 333 -11.71 -7.57 -12.88
C ALA A 333 -13.02 -8.21 -13.36
N VAL A 334 -13.23 -9.51 -13.14
CA VAL A 334 -14.45 -10.24 -13.57
C VAL A 334 -15.38 -10.56 -12.40
N GLU A 335 -14.99 -10.18 -11.18
CA GLU A 335 -15.76 -10.44 -9.98
C GLU A 335 -16.91 -9.45 -9.82
N SER A 336 -18.15 -9.95 -9.92
CA SER A 336 -19.37 -9.12 -9.88
C SER A 336 -19.50 -8.25 -8.63
N LYS A 337 -18.94 -8.70 -7.49
CA LYS A 337 -18.98 -7.98 -6.22
C LYS A 337 -17.84 -6.97 -6.01
N PHE A 338 -16.84 -6.93 -6.89
CA PHE A 338 -15.69 -6.02 -6.73
C PHE A 338 -16.17 -4.57 -6.58
N GLN A 339 -17.08 -4.13 -7.45
CA GLN A 339 -17.60 -2.77 -7.45
C GLN A 339 -18.34 -2.42 -6.16
N GLU A 340 -19.11 -3.35 -5.60
CA GLU A 340 -19.81 -3.14 -4.32
C GLU A 340 -18.82 -2.95 -3.17
N HIS A 341 -17.84 -3.84 -3.06
CA HIS A 341 -16.79 -3.75 -2.05
C HIS A 341 -15.97 -2.47 -2.21
N PHE A 342 -15.64 -2.10 -3.45
CA PHE A 342 -14.92 -0.87 -3.76
C PHE A 342 -15.67 0.38 -3.28
N VAL A 343 -16.96 0.50 -3.61
CA VAL A 343 -17.78 1.66 -3.19
C VAL A 343 -17.89 1.75 -1.67
N ASN A 344 -18.06 0.62 -0.98
CA ASN A 344 -18.11 0.58 0.48
C ASN A 344 -16.75 0.94 1.12
N ALA A 345 -15.67 0.56 0.46
CA ALA A 345 -14.30 0.84 0.89
C ALA A 345 -13.83 2.26 0.57
N MET A 346 -14.59 3.09 -0.14
CA MET A 346 -14.23 4.51 -0.32
C MET A 346 -14.30 5.31 0.99
N ALA A 347 -15.18 4.95 1.92
CA ALA A 347 -15.33 5.66 3.19
C ALA A 347 -14.20 5.33 4.19
N PHE A 348 -13.86 6.22 5.12
CA PHE A 348 -12.82 6.02 6.14
C PHE A 348 -13.39 5.54 7.49
N PRO A 349 -12.85 4.46 8.10
CA PRO A 349 -12.00 3.43 7.49
C PRO A 349 -12.77 2.61 6.45
N HIS A 350 -14.06 2.38 6.68
CA HIS A 350 -14.97 1.69 5.76
C HIS A 350 -16.43 2.05 6.07
N LYS A 351 -17.33 1.92 5.08
CA LYS A 351 -18.74 2.28 5.24
C LYS A 351 -19.48 1.33 6.20
N THR A 352 -19.36 0.02 5.95
CA THR A 352 -20.13 -1.04 6.62
C THR A 352 -19.34 -1.84 7.65
N ASP A 353 -18.11 -2.26 7.31
CA ASP A 353 -17.25 -3.03 8.20
C ASP A 353 -16.95 -2.32 9.54
N SER A 354 -16.85 -3.13 10.59
CA SER A 354 -16.53 -2.72 11.95
C SER A 354 -15.03 -2.85 12.21
N PHE A 355 -14.48 -1.93 13.01
CA PHE A 355 -13.06 -1.94 13.40
C PHE A 355 -12.88 -1.97 14.93
N PRO A 356 -13.34 -3.03 15.61
CA PRO A 356 -13.27 -3.12 17.07
C PRO A 356 -11.84 -3.19 17.61
N ASN A 357 -10.87 -3.79 16.90
CA ASN A 357 -9.49 -3.81 17.36
C ASN A 357 -8.83 -2.45 17.21
N LEU A 358 -9.08 -1.76 16.09
CA LEU A 358 -8.62 -0.39 15.91
C LEU A 358 -9.19 0.55 16.98
N ALA A 359 -10.48 0.43 17.30
CA ALA A 359 -11.15 1.26 18.30
C ALA A 359 -10.57 1.11 19.72
N LYS A 360 -9.83 0.03 20.02
CA LYS A 360 -9.08 -0.11 21.28
C LYS A 360 -7.82 0.75 21.30
N ALA A 361 -7.26 1.08 20.14
CA ALA A 361 -5.99 1.79 19.99
C ALA A 361 -6.17 3.27 19.65
N VAL A 362 -7.27 3.64 19.00
CA VAL A 362 -7.59 5.03 18.64
C VAL A 362 -9.06 5.34 18.88
N GLU A 363 -9.33 6.55 19.34
CA GLU A 363 -10.69 7.07 19.36
C GLU A 363 -11.08 7.49 17.93
N LEU A 364 -12.07 6.79 17.38
CA LEU A 364 -12.60 7.01 16.03
C LEU A 364 -13.69 8.09 16.04
N PRO A 365 -13.77 8.94 14.99
CA PRO A 365 -14.82 9.94 14.89
C PRO A 365 -16.25 9.36 14.89
N ASP A 366 -17.16 10.05 15.56
CA ASP A 366 -18.56 9.64 15.71
C ASP A 366 -19.32 9.73 14.37
N LYS A 367 -19.73 8.59 13.81
CA LYS A 367 -20.41 8.50 12.49
C LYS A 367 -21.64 9.43 12.38
N LYS A 368 -22.41 9.59 13.46
CA LYS A 368 -23.63 10.42 13.48
C LYS A 368 -23.35 11.93 13.48
N ASN A 369 -22.28 12.38 14.13
CA ASN A 369 -21.94 13.80 14.20
C ASN A 369 -21.41 14.31 12.86
N MET A 370 -20.64 13.50 12.13
CA MET A 370 -20.13 13.86 10.80
C MET A 370 -21.22 13.92 9.73
N GLN A 371 -22.21 13.03 9.76
CA GLN A 371 -23.30 13.01 8.78
C GLN A 371 -24.24 14.23 8.93
N ASN A 372 -24.62 14.57 10.16
CA ASN A 372 -25.43 15.76 10.46
C ASN A 372 -24.75 17.08 10.07
N GLN A 373 -23.41 17.14 10.17
CA GLN A 373 -22.63 18.31 9.76
C GLN A 373 -22.56 18.45 8.24
N THR A 374 -22.45 17.33 7.52
CA THR A 374 -22.46 17.28 6.04
C THR A 374 -23.82 17.73 5.47
N ASP A 375 -24.92 17.29 6.08
CA ASP A 375 -26.27 17.71 5.69
C ASP A 375 -26.52 19.19 5.97
N SER A 376 -25.99 19.71 7.09
CA SER A 376 -26.06 21.12 7.44
C SER A 376 -25.32 22.02 6.43
N GLU A 377 -24.16 21.59 5.93
CA GLU A 377 -23.45 22.29 4.85
C GLU A 377 -24.21 22.25 3.53
N ASN A 378 -24.79 21.10 3.15
CA ASN A 378 -25.61 20.98 1.94
C ASN A 378 -26.85 21.89 2.00
N ILE A 379 -27.47 22.03 3.17
CA ILE A 379 -28.59 22.94 3.41
C ILE A 379 -28.13 24.41 3.33
N ARG A 380 -26.98 24.77 3.90
CA ARG A 380 -26.41 26.12 3.80
C ARG A 380 -26.02 26.48 2.36
N LYS A 381 -25.44 25.55 1.60
CA LYS A 381 -25.14 25.72 0.15
C LYS A 381 -26.42 25.89 -0.67
N LYS A 382 -27.47 25.11 -0.41
CA LYS A 382 -28.80 25.28 -1.05
C LYS A 382 -29.44 26.63 -0.72
N ARG A 383 -29.30 27.14 0.52
CA ARG A 383 -29.82 28.46 0.93
C ARG A 383 -29.06 29.63 0.29
N ARG A 384 -27.73 29.54 0.13
CA ARG A 384 -26.94 30.56 -0.59
C ARG A 384 -27.27 30.60 -2.08
N ARG A 385 -27.51 29.45 -2.73
CA ARG A 385 -27.95 29.36 -4.13
C ARG A 385 -29.35 29.92 -4.42
N ARG A 386 -30.19 30.12 -3.39
CA ARG A 386 -31.53 30.73 -3.53
C ARG A 386 -31.52 32.25 -3.27
N LYS A 387 -30.38 32.81 -2.84
CA LYS A 387 -30.20 34.24 -2.52
C LYS A 387 -29.37 35.00 -3.55
N ASN A 388 -28.76 34.29 -4.49
CA ASN A 388 -28.24 34.82 -5.76
C ASN A 388 -29.19 34.37 -6.86
#